data_AF-A0A920EM69-F1
#
_entry.id   AF-A0A920EM69-F1
#
_cell.length_a   1.000
_cell.length_b   1.000
_cell.length_c   1.000
_cell.angle_alpha   90.00
_cell.angle_beta   90.00
_cell.angle_gamma   90.00
#
_symmetry.space_group_name_H-M   'P 1'
#
loop_
_entity.id
_entity.type
_entity.pdbx_description
1 polymer ?
#
loop_
_entity_poly.entity_id
_entity_poly.type
_entity_poly.pdbx_seq_one_letter_code
_entity_poly.pdbx_strand_id
1 'polypeptide(L)' 'MQNKAKIITAKVLKTSMDKSAVVSVERLVKHPVNGKFIKRSTNIMFMMRITSV' A
#
# COMPACT_ATOMS: atom_id res chain seq x y z
N MET A 1 -0.51 9.25 -24.72
CA MET A 1 -1.08 8.81 -23.43
C MET A 1 -0.01 8.96 -22.35
N GLN A 2 -0.22 9.78 -21.32
CA GLN A 2 0.76 9.95 -20.23
C GLN A 2 0.45 8.97 -19.09
N ASN A 3 1.42 8.13 -18.71
CA ASN A 3 1.33 7.24 -17.55
C ASN A 3 1.62 8.04 -16.27
N LYS A 4 0.57 8.43 -15.55
CA LYS A 4 0.71 9.07 -14.23
C LYS A 4 1.02 8.00 -13.18
N ALA A 5 2.19 8.09 -12.56
CA ALA A 5 2.55 7.19 -11.46
C ALA A 5 1.62 7.41 -10.25
N LYS A 6 1.08 6.32 -9.70
CA LYS A 6 0.29 6.35 -8.45
C LYS A 6 1.22 6.19 -7.27
N ILE A 7 1.27 7.20 -6.40
CA ILE A 7 2.06 7.20 -5.16
C ILE A 7 1.13 6.83 -4.00
N ILE A 8 1.53 5.84 -3.20
CA ILE A 8 0.75 5.35 -2.05
C ILE A 8 1.66 5.35 -0.82
N THR A 9 1.22 5.99 0.26
CA THR A 9 1.90 5.93 1.56
C THR A 9 1.44 4.69 2.31
N ALA A 10 2.38 3.94 2.89
CA ALA A 10 2.11 2.68 3.56
C ALA A 10 3.06 2.47 4.75
N LYS A 11 2.67 1.63 5.70
CA LYS A 11 3.52 1.25 6.83
C LYS A 11 4.34 0.02 6.48
N VAL A 12 5.65 0.08 6.71
CA VAL A 12 6.56 -1.06 6.48
C VAL A 12 6.37 -2.09 7.59
N LEU A 13 6.18 -3.36 7.20
CA LEU A 13 6.04 -4.49 8.13
C LEU A 13 7.33 -5.32 8.21
N LYS A 14 7.91 -5.69 7.06
CA LYS A 14 9.10 -6.55 6.99
C LYS A 14 10.06 -6.08 5.89
N THR A 15 11.35 -6.08 6.23
CA THR A 15 12.47 -5.69 5.36
C THR A 15 13.49 -6.81 5.16
N SER A 16 13.23 -8.02 5.67
CA SER A 16 14.19 -9.12 5.72
C SER A 16 14.39 -9.88 4.40
N MET A 17 13.90 -9.35 3.28
CA MET A 17 13.94 -10.00 1.96
C MET A 17 14.93 -9.28 1.05
N ASP A 18 15.49 -9.98 0.07
CA ASP A 18 16.41 -9.36 -0.89
C ASP A 18 15.67 -8.37 -1.82
N LYS A 19 16.07 -7.09 -1.74
CA LYS A 19 15.54 -5.93 -2.51
C LYS A 19 14.02 -5.71 -2.48
N SER A 20 13.31 -6.35 -1.56
CA SER A 20 11.85 -6.29 -1.47
C SER A 20 11.42 -6.02 -0.03
N ALA A 21 10.30 -5.33 0.13
CA ALA A 21 9.69 -5.10 1.44
C ALA A 21 8.20 -5.41 1.41
N VAL A 22 7.67 -5.86 2.55
CA VAL A 22 6.22 -6.01 2.76
C VAL A 22 5.72 -4.76 3.45
N VAL A 23 4.75 -4.09 2.84
CA VAL A 23 4.03 -2.95 3.44
C VAL A 23 2.55 -3.26 3.60
N SER A 24 1.96 -2.68 4.65
CA SER A 24 0.52 -2.66 4.86
C SER A 24 -0.05 -1.35 4.34
N VAL A 25 -1.00 -1.45 3.41
CA VAL A 25 -1.79 -0.31 2.94
C VAL A 25 -3.12 -0.30 3.67
N GLU A 26 -3.40 0.79 4.37
CA GLU A 26 -4.69 1.02 5.00
C GLU A 26 -5.61 1.80 4.06
N ARG A 27 -6.86 1.34 3.95
CA ARG A 27 -7.92 2.04 3.23
C ARG A 27 -9.21 2.07 4.03
N LEU A 28 -9.95 3.16 3.92
CA LEU A 28 -11.32 3.25 4.40
C LEU A 28 -12.26 2.85 3.27
N VAL A 29 -12.99 1.75 3.45
CA VAL A 29 -13.94 1.23 2.47
C VAL A 29 -15.35 1.31 3.05
N LYS A 30 -16.29 1.81 2.25
CA LYS A 30 -17.71 1.79 2.60
C LYS A 30 -18.21 0.35 2.58
N HIS A 31 -18.84 -0.08 3.67
CA HIS A 31 -19.47 -1.39 3.70
C HIS A 31 -20.64 -1.42 2.70
N PRO A 32 -20.76 -2.47 1.86
CA PRO A 32 -21.71 -2.50 0.75
C PRO A 32 -23.17 -2.40 1.20
N VAL A 33 -23.52 -3.04 2.33
CA VAL A 33 -24.90 -3.08 2.83
C VAL A 33 -25.26 -1.88 3.74
N ASN A 34 -24.49 -1.66 4.80
CA ASN A 34 -24.84 -0.70 5.85
C ASN A 34 -24.11 0.65 5.73
N GLY A 35 -23.29 0.85 4.70
CA GLY A 35 -22.69 2.14 4.38
C GLY A 35 -21.68 2.69 5.40
N LYS A 36 -21.39 1.96 6.47
CA LYS A 36 -20.38 2.34 7.48
C LYS A 36 -18.98 2.25 6.88
N PHE A 37 -18.10 3.18 7.25
CA PHE A 37 -16.70 3.15 6.84
C PHE A 37 -15.93 2.15 7.70
N ILE A 38 -15.29 1.18 7.04
CA ILE A 38 -14.49 0.14 7.68
C ILE A 38 -13.04 0.29 7.25
N LYS A 39 -12.11 0.21 8.21
CA LYS A 39 -10.68 0.12 7.94
C LYS A 39 -10.37 -1.26 7.39
N ARG A 40 -9.80 -1.33 6.18
CA ARG A 40 -9.28 -2.55 5.57
C ARG A 40 -7.79 -2.37 5.32
N SER A 41 -7.00 -3.31 5.80
CA SER A 41 -5.58 -3.40 5.49
C SER A 41 -5.34 -4.47 4.42
N THR A 42 -4.34 -4.26 3.58
CA THR A 42 -3.86 -5.29 2.65
C THR A 42 -2.34 -5.23 2.63
N ASN A 43 -1.74 -6.39 2.83
CA ASN A 43 -0.29 -6.54 2.77
C ASN A 43 0.11 -6.74 1.32
N ILE A 44 1.02 -5.90 0.84
CA ILE A 44 1.57 -5.96 -0.50
C ILE A 44 3.09 -6.01 -0.42
N MET A 45 3.69 -6.84 -1.27
CA MET A 45 5.13 -6.89 -1.47
C MET A 45 5.48 -5.92 -2.60
N PHE A 46 6.50 -5.10 -2.40
CA PHE A 46 7.02 -4.21 -3.44
C PHE A 46 8.54 -4.33 -3.53
N MET A 47 9.06 -4.14 -4.75
CA MET A 47 10.48 -3.98 -4.99
C MET A 47 10.90 -2.60 -4.50
N MET A 48 11.92 -2.55 -3.65
CA MET A 48 12.43 -1.29 -3.12
C MET A 48 13.25 -0.58 -4.20
N ARG A 49 12.66 0.44 -4.83
CA ARG A 49 13.40 1.42 -5.64
C ARG A 49 13.56 2.68 -4.82
N ILE A 50 14.74 2.89 -4.25
CA ILE A 50 15.09 4.16 -3.64
C ILE A 50 15.38 5.12 -4.79
N THR A 51 14.37 5.83 -5.27
CA THR A 51 14.62 7.09 -5.99
C THR A 51 14.93 8.11 -4.91
N SER A 52 16.20 8.52 -4.82
CA SER A 52 16.62 9.68 -4.04
C SER A 52 15.68 10.84 -4.36
N VAL A 53 15.07 11.41 -3.31
CA VAL A 53 14.42 12.72 -3.38
C VAL A 53 15.41 13.73 -3.92
#